data_AF-A0A7Y1UGA7-F1
#
_entry.id   AF-A0A7Y1UGA7-F1
#
_cell.length_a   1.000
_cell.length_b   1.000
_cell.length_c   1.000
_cell.angle_alpha   90.00
_cell.angle_beta   90.00
_cell.angle_gamma   90.00
#
_symmetry.space_group_name_H-M   'P 1'
#
loop_
_entity.id
_entity.type
_entity.pdbx_description
1 polymer ?
#
loop_
_entity_poly.entity_id
_entity_poly.type
_entity_poly.pdbx_seq_one_letter_code
_entity_poly.pdbx_strand_id
1 'polypeptide(L)'
;VLAYLAGHFYMAHEYLFIPYNRLSGELSVFLMALVGAGFGFLWFNCHPAQVFMGDTGSLAIGGALGTAAISTKQELLLVLIGGVFVMEALSVILQVASFKTRGKRIFAMSPIHHHFELRGWHESQVITRFWILSIIFALVGLASLKIL
;
A
#
# COMPACT_ATOMS: atom_id res chain seq x y z
N VAL A 1 9.76 9.28 2.29
CA VAL A 1 11.05 8.83 2.89
C VAL A 1 11.94 8.15 1.87
N LEU A 2 11.55 7.00 1.30
CA LEU A 2 12.39 6.25 0.36
C LEU A 2 12.86 7.06 -0.86
N ALA A 3 11.95 7.81 -1.49
CA ALA A 3 12.28 8.69 -2.61
C ALA A 3 13.39 9.71 -2.29
N TYR A 4 13.33 10.31 -1.10
CA TYR A 4 14.34 11.24 -0.61
C TYR A 4 15.68 10.53 -0.40
N LEU A 5 15.67 9.38 0.27
CA LEU A 5 16.88 8.61 0.55
C LEU A 5 17.59 8.17 -0.74
N ALA A 6 16.84 7.64 -1.71
CA ALA A 6 17.37 7.24 -3.01
C ALA A 6 17.92 8.43 -3.84
N GLY A 7 17.40 9.63 -3.59
CA GLY A 7 17.83 10.87 -4.27
C GLY A 7 19.01 11.57 -3.59
N HIS A 8 19.38 11.18 -2.37
CA HIS A 8 20.45 11.81 -1.60
C HIS A 8 21.72 10.97 -1.66
N PHE A 9 22.76 11.47 -2.34
CA PHE A 9 23.97 10.71 -2.66
C PHE A 9 24.62 10.03 -1.44
N TYR A 10 24.94 10.80 -0.39
CA TYR A 10 25.56 10.25 0.82
C TYR A 10 24.70 9.17 1.51
N MET A 11 23.39 9.40 1.64
CA MET A 11 22.48 8.46 2.28
C MET A 11 22.34 7.16 1.48
N ALA A 12 22.16 7.27 0.16
CA ALA A 12 22.01 6.13 -0.71
C ALA A 12 23.27 5.29 -0.80
N HIS A 13 24.42 5.92 -1.09
CA HIS A 13 25.66 5.21 -1.42
C HIS A 13 26.49 4.84 -0.18
N GLU A 14 26.68 5.77 0.77
CA GLU A 14 27.63 5.56 1.88
C GLU A 14 26.98 4.96 3.13
N TYR A 15 25.69 5.25 3.39
CA TYR A 15 25.04 4.82 4.62
C TYR A 15 24.14 3.58 4.44
N LEU A 16 23.22 3.62 3.47
CA LEU A 16 22.19 2.60 3.27
C LEU A 16 22.54 1.55 2.21
N PHE A 17 23.50 1.84 1.32
CA PHE A 17 23.86 0.98 0.19
C PHE A 17 22.68 0.63 -0.73
N ILE A 18 21.78 1.59 -0.94
CA ILE A 18 20.62 1.45 -1.84
C ILE A 18 20.91 2.11 -3.20
N PRO A 19 20.21 1.70 -4.29
CA PRO A 19 20.41 2.30 -5.60
C PRO A 19 20.20 3.82 -5.59
N TYR A 20 21.21 4.57 -5.99
CA TYR A 20 21.13 6.01 -6.15
C TYR A 20 20.47 6.36 -7.47
N ASN A 21 19.43 7.20 -7.43
CA ASN A 21 18.84 7.77 -8.64
C ASN A 21 18.77 9.29 -8.53
N ARG A 22 19.49 9.98 -9.42
CA ARG A 22 19.53 11.43 -9.45
C ARG A 22 18.12 11.97 -9.72
N LEU A 23 17.71 12.99 -8.95
CA LEU A 23 16.38 13.63 -8.99
C LEU A 23 15.22 12.80 -8.43
N SER A 24 15.40 11.54 -8.01
CA SER A 24 14.30 10.79 -7.39
C SER A 24 13.80 11.43 -6.09
N GLY A 25 14.63 12.28 -5.47
CA GLY A 25 14.27 13.09 -4.30
C GLY A 25 13.04 13.96 -4.52
N GLU A 26 12.85 14.49 -5.73
CA GLU A 26 11.70 15.35 -6.10
C GLU A 26 10.36 14.62 -5.98
N LEU A 27 10.35 13.30 -6.19
CA LEU A 27 9.16 12.47 -5.97
C LEU A 27 8.66 12.56 -4.52
N SER A 28 9.52 12.91 -3.57
CA SER A 28 9.12 13.12 -2.18
C SER A 28 8.10 14.26 -2.06
N VAL A 29 8.26 15.34 -2.83
CA VAL A 29 7.33 16.49 -2.81
C VAL A 29 5.96 16.03 -3.32
N PHE A 30 5.93 15.34 -4.46
CA PHE A 30 4.71 14.79 -5.04
C PHE A 30 4.02 13.79 -4.11
N LEU A 31 4.77 12.84 -3.53
CA LEU A 31 4.22 11.86 -2.59
C LEU A 31 3.70 12.50 -1.30
N MET A 32 4.37 13.54 -0.78
CA MET A 32 3.88 14.28 0.38
C MET A 32 2.60 15.09 0.06
N ALA A 33 2.50 15.66 -1.14
CA ALA A 33 1.26 16.27 -1.60
C ALA A 33 0.12 15.24 -1.69
N LEU A 34 0.42 14.02 -2.17
CA LEU A 34 -0.54 12.92 -2.22
C LEU A 34 -1.01 12.50 -0.81
N VAL A 35 -0.11 12.43 0.17
CA VAL A 35 -0.45 12.18 1.58
C VAL A 35 -1.37 13.27 2.12
N GLY A 36 -1.05 14.55 1.87
CA GLY A 36 -1.89 15.69 2.27
C GLY A 36 -3.29 15.64 1.66
N ALA A 37 -3.38 15.36 0.36
CA ALA A 37 -4.65 15.14 -0.33
C ALA A 37 -5.41 13.94 0.24
N GLY A 38 -4.71 12.85 0.60
CA GLY A 38 -5.27 11.67 1.25
C GLY A 38 -5.89 11.98 2.61
N PHE A 39 -5.23 12.78 3.45
CA PHE A 39 -5.81 13.24 4.72
C PHE A 39 -7.03 14.14 4.52
N GLY A 40 -6.98 15.05 3.53
CA GLY A 40 -8.13 15.87 3.16
C GLY A 40 -9.31 15.05 2.67
N PHE A 41 -9.06 14.02 1.85
CA PHE A 41 -10.09 13.07 1.39
C PHE A 41 -10.65 12.25 2.56
N LEU A 42 -9.78 11.74 3.43
CA LEU A 42 -10.17 10.91 4.57
C LEU A 42 -11.11 11.66 5.53
N TRP A 43 -10.96 12.98 5.68
CA TRP A 43 -11.89 13.81 6.46
C TRP A 43 -13.35 13.64 6.02
N PHE A 44 -13.60 13.49 4.71
CA PHE A 44 -14.94 13.30 4.15
C PHE A 44 -15.29 11.83 3.90
N ASN A 45 -14.30 10.94 3.88
CA ASN A 45 -14.48 9.52 3.58
C ASN A 45 -14.55 8.63 4.84
N CYS A 46 -14.10 9.11 6.00
CA CYS A 46 -14.28 8.42 7.28
C CYS A 46 -15.75 8.05 7.52
N HIS A 47 -15.99 6.89 8.12
CA HIS A 47 -17.34 6.38 8.34
C HIS A 47 -18.18 7.34 9.21
N PRO A 48 -19.41 7.71 8.80
CA PRO A 48 -20.07 7.37 7.52
C PRO A 48 -19.57 8.24 6.35
N ALA A 49 -19.19 7.58 5.23
CA ALA A 49 -18.57 8.25 4.09
C ALA A 49 -19.52 9.20 3.35
N GLN A 50 -19.05 10.42 3.08
CA GLN A 50 -19.78 11.44 2.30
C GLN A 50 -19.34 11.46 0.83
N VAL A 51 -18.09 11.07 0.58
CA VAL A 51 -17.47 11.03 -0.75
C VAL A 51 -16.78 9.69 -0.94
N PHE A 52 -17.01 9.04 -2.09
CA PHE A 52 -16.31 7.82 -2.49
C PHE A 52 -15.15 8.14 -3.42
N MET A 53 -14.04 7.39 -3.28
CA MET A 53 -12.82 7.61 -4.08
C MET A 53 -13.04 7.31 -5.57
N GLY A 54 -13.81 6.26 -5.88
CA GLY A 54 -14.00 5.76 -7.24
C GLY A 54 -12.72 5.22 -7.90
N ASP A 55 -12.85 4.80 -9.15
CA ASP A 55 -11.75 4.25 -9.95
C ASP A 55 -10.70 5.33 -10.28
N THR A 56 -11.14 6.58 -10.44
CA THR A 56 -10.25 7.72 -10.72
C THR A 56 -9.19 7.90 -9.63
N GLY A 57 -9.60 7.86 -8.35
CA GLY A 57 -8.65 8.02 -7.24
C GLY A 57 -7.82 6.77 -6.98
N SER A 58 -8.47 5.60 -6.99
CA SER A 58 -7.79 4.33 -6.63
C SER A 58 -6.73 3.93 -7.66
N LEU A 59 -7.02 4.02 -8.96
CA LEU A 59 -6.06 3.71 -10.02
C LEU A 59 -4.94 4.75 -10.09
N ALA A 60 -5.25 6.04 -9.88
CA ALA A 60 -4.24 7.09 -9.85
C ALA A 60 -3.25 6.90 -8.70
N ILE A 61 -3.72 6.61 -7.48
CA ILE A 61 -2.86 6.36 -6.32
C ILE A 61 -2.02 5.10 -6.53
N GLY A 62 -2.62 4.01 -7.01
CA GLY A 62 -1.90 2.77 -7.32
C GLY A 62 -0.79 2.99 -8.35
N GLY A 63 -1.10 3.68 -9.46
CA GLY A 63 -0.14 4.01 -10.50
C GLY A 63 0.97 4.95 -10.02
N ALA A 64 0.63 5.95 -9.21
CA ALA A 64 1.58 6.87 -8.60
C ALA A 64 2.58 6.14 -7.68
N LEU A 65 2.10 5.26 -6.79
CA LEU A 65 2.95 4.47 -5.90
C LEU A 65 3.82 3.47 -6.66
N GLY A 66 3.26 2.79 -7.67
CA GLY A 66 4.02 1.87 -8.53
C GLY A 66 5.13 2.59 -9.30
N THR A 67 4.83 3.76 -9.88
CA THR A 67 5.81 4.58 -10.60
C THR A 67 6.91 5.07 -9.67
N ALA A 68 6.56 5.49 -8.46
CA ALA A 68 7.52 5.91 -7.45
C ALA A 68 8.47 4.76 -7.09
N ALA A 69 7.95 3.55 -6.84
CA ALA A 69 8.76 2.39 -6.50
C ALA A 69 9.75 2.00 -7.60
N ILE A 70 9.32 2.00 -8.87
CA ILE A 70 10.19 1.73 -10.02
C ILE A 70 11.27 2.82 -10.14
N SER A 71 10.88 4.08 -9.97
CA SER A 71 11.81 5.22 -10.06
C SER A 71 12.87 5.18 -8.96
N THR A 72 12.52 4.69 -7.77
CA THR A 72 13.46 4.53 -6.65
C THR A 72 14.19 3.18 -6.63
N LYS A 73 13.89 2.26 -7.56
CA LYS A 73 14.40 0.87 -7.57
C LYS A 73 14.09 0.10 -6.28
N GLN A 74 12.87 0.26 -5.78
CA GLN A 74 12.37 -0.32 -4.52
C GLN A 74 11.07 -1.09 -4.75
N GLU A 75 11.00 -1.87 -5.83
CA GLU A 75 9.81 -2.58 -6.27
C GLU A 75 9.41 -3.68 -5.29
N LEU A 76 10.37 -4.48 -4.82
CA LEU A 76 10.13 -5.53 -3.82
C LEU A 76 9.68 -4.92 -2.48
N LEU A 77 10.23 -3.76 -2.14
CA LEU A 77 9.86 -3.08 -0.91
C LEU A 77 8.43 -2.53 -0.96
N LEU A 78 7.93 -2.14 -2.15
CA LEU A 78 6.54 -1.74 -2.34
C LEU A 78 5.57 -2.90 -2.02
N VAL A 79 5.91 -4.14 -2.38
CA VAL A 79 5.10 -5.32 -2.04
C VAL A 79 4.99 -5.48 -0.53
N LEU A 80 6.09 -5.25 0.19
CA LEU A 80 6.13 -5.36 1.65
C LEU A 80 5.38 -4.21 2.33
N ILE A 81 5.66 -2.96 1.95
CA ILE A 81 5.01 -1.75 2.51
C ILE A 81 3.52 -1.73 2.17
N GLY A 82 3.17 -2.09 0.93
CA GLY A 82 1.80 -2.24 0.45
C GLY A 82 1.14 -3.55 0.85
N GLY A 83 1.61 -4.22 1.90
CA GLY A 83 1.19 -5.57 2.29
C GLY A 83 -0.31 -5.74 2.41
N VAL A 84 -1.06 -4.74 2.89
CA VAL A 84 -2.53 -4.79 2.91
C VAL A 84 -3.14 -4.85 1.50
N PHE A 85 -2.66 -4.03 0.56
CA PHE A 85 -3.11 -4.08 -0.83
C PHE A 85 -2.79 -5.44 -1.48
N VAL A 86 -1.61 -5.98 -1.17
CA VAL A 86 -1.17 -7.30 -1.66
C VAL A 86 -2.06 -8.40 -1.09
N MET A 87 -2.37 -8.38 0.21
CA MET A 87 -3.28 -9.35 0.84
C MET A 87 -4.68 -9.29 0.22
N GLU A 88 -5.21 -8.10 -0.02
CA GLU A 88 -6.51 -7.92 -0.67
C GLU A 88 -6.53 -8.53 -2.08
N ALA A 89 -5.55 -8.18 -2.91
CA ALA A 89 -5.43 -8.71 -4.27
C ALA A 89 -5.22 -10.24 -4.28
N LEU A 90 -4.32 -10.74 -3.43
CA LEU A 90 -4.07 -12.19 -3.31
C LEU A 90 -5.29 -12.95 -2.83
N SER A 91 -6.11 -12.37 -1.94
CA SER A 91 -7.34 -13.01 -1.49
C SER A 91 -8.31 -13.29 -2.64
N VAL A 92 -8.44 -12.33 -3.58
CA VAL A 92 -9.28 -12.47 -4.77
C VAL A 92 -8.69 -13.50 -5.73
N ILE A 93 -7.37 -13.42 -6.00
CA ILE A 93 -6.70 -14.38 -6.88
C ILE A 93 -6.87 -15.81 -6.38
N LEU A 94 -6.61 -16.04 -5.08
CA LEU A 94 -6.75 -17.36 -4.47
C LEU A 94 -8.21 -17.84 -4.44
N GLN A 95 -9.17 -16.96 -4.15
CA GLN A 95 -10.58 -17.29 -4.16
C GLN A 95 -11.05 -17.70 -5.57
N VAL A 96 -10.71 -16.91 -6.60
CA VAL A 96 -11.06 -17.20 -8.00
C VAL A 96 -10.39 -18.49 -8.46
N ALA A 97 -9.11 -18.69 -8.15
CA ALA A 97 -8.38 -19.91 -8.48
C ALA A 97 -9.01 -21.15 -7.83
N SER A 98 -9.37 -21.08 -6.54
CA SER A 98 -10.04 -22.19 -5.83
C SER A 98 -11.42 -22.48 -6.39
N PHE A 99 -12.20 -21.45 -6.71
CA PHE A 99 -13.54 -21.64 -7.27
C PHE A 99 -13.48 -22.25 -8.67
N LYS A 100 -12.53 -21.82 -9.52
CA LYS A 100 -12.34 -22.39 -10.87
C LYS A 100 -11.79 -23.82 -10.86
N THR A 101 -10.96 -24.19 -9.89
CA THR A 101 -10.30 -25.51 -9.86
C THR A 101 -11.03 -26.55 -9.02
N ARG A 102 -11.63 -26.15 -7.90
CA ARG A 102 -12.23 -27.05 -6.90
C ARG A 102 -13.73 -26.81 -6.70
N GLY A 103 -14.29 -25.73 -7.26
CA GLY A 103 -15.68 -25.32 -7.00
C GLY A 103 -15.97 -24.88 -5.56
N LYS A 104 -14.92 -24.71 -4.74
CA LYS A 104 -15.02 -24.41 -3.30
C LYS A 104 -14.44 -23.04 -3.00
N ARG A 105 -15.11 -22.29 -2.12
CA ARG A 105 -14.65 -21.00 -1.59
C ARG A 105 -13.66 -21.24 -0.45
N ILE A 106 -12.58 -20.46 -0.40
CA ILE A 106 -11.59 -20.49 0.71
C ILE A 106 -11.89 -19.42 1.76
N PHE A 107 -12.36 -18.25 1.33
CA PHE A 107 -12.88 -17.18 2.18
C PHE A 107 -14.40 -17.12 2.05
N ALA A 108 -15.08 -16.69 3.12
CA ALA A 108 -16.52 -16.44 3.11
C ALA A 108 -16.93 -15.51 1.94
N MET A 109 -16.15 -14.45 1.73
CA MET A 109 -16.22 -13.54 0.59
C MET A 109 -14.82 -12.98 0.32
N SER A 110 -14.53 -12.62 -0.93
CA SER A 110 -13.33 -11.88 -1.33
C SER A 110 -13.77 -10.55 -1.95
N PRO A 111 -13.06 -9.43 -1.72
CA PRO A 111 -11.76 -9.32 -1.07
C PRO A 111 -11.78 -9.55 0.47
N ILE A 112 -10.62 -9.59 1.13
CA ILE A 112 -10.47 -10.16 2.49
C ILE A 112 -11.14 -9.30 3.58
N HIS A 113 -11.33 -7.99 3.39
CA HIS A 113 -12.11 -7.20 4.34
C HIS A 113 -13.56 -7.70 4.49
N HIS A 114 -14.24 -8.04 3.37
CA HIS A 114 -15.59 -8.62 3.42
C HIS A 114 -15.63 -9.98 4.11
N HIS A 115 -14.53 -10.74 4.07
CA HIS A 115 -14.43 -11.96 4.86
C HIS A 115 -14.60 -11.67 6.35
N PHE A 116 -13.94 -10.63 6.87
CA PHE A 116 -14.02 -10.25 8.28
C PHE A 116 -15.39 -9.67 8.66
N GLU A 117 -16.00 -8.87 7.77
CA GLU A 117 -17.36 -8.34 7.99
C GLU A 117 -18.39 -9.47 8.13
N LEU A 118 -18.36 -10.47 7.24
CA LEU A 118 -19.24 -11.64 7.34
C LEU A 118 -18.94 -12.53 8.54
N ARG A 119 -17.75 -12.40 9.15
CA ARG A 119 -17.39 -13.05 10.42
C ARG A 119 -17.80 -12.24 11.65
N GLY A 120 -18.53 -11.14 11.46
CA GLY A 120 -19.14 -10.35 12.53
C GLY A 120 -18.31 -9.14 12.96
N TRP A 121 -17.27 -8.74 12.21
CA TRP A 121 -16.56 -7.51 12.51
C TRP A 121 -17.33 -6.31 11.95
N HIS A 122 -17.33 -5.20 12.68
CA HIS A 122 -17.87 -3.94 12.16
C HIS A 122 -16.91 -3.36 11.11
N GLU A 123 -17.45 -2.66 10.11
CA GLU A 123 -16.65 -2.02 9.05
C GLU A 123 -15.54 -1.13 9.61
N SER A 124 -15.86 -0.26 10.59
CA SER A 124 -14.89 0.61 11.26
C SER A 124 -13.78 -0.17 12.00
N GLN A 125 -14.11 -1.34 12.54
CA GLN A 125 -13.16 -2.24 13.19
C GLN A 125 -12.18 -2.85 12.18
N VAL A 126 -12.68 -3.26 11.00
CA VAL A 126 -11.84 -3.78 9.91
C VAL A 126 -10.89 -2.68 9.42
N ILE A 127 -11.42 -1.49 9.12
CA ILE A 127 -10.63 -0.34 8.63
C ILE A 127 -9.50 0.00 9.61
N THR A 128 -9.82 0.16 10.90
CA THR A 128 -8.83 0.52 11.93
C THR A 128 -7.75 -0.53 12.08
N ARG A 129 -8.11 -1.83 12.07
CA ARG A 129 -7.13 -2.93 12.14
C ARG A 129 -6.25 -2.96 10.90
N PHE A 130 -6.79 -2.67 9.74
CA PHE A 130 -6.03 -2.64 8.50
C PHE A 130 -5.08 -1.45 8.48
N TRP A 131 -5.44 -0.30 9.06
CA TRP A 131 -4.50 0.80 9.26
C TRP A 131 -3.34 0.43 10.18
N ILE A 132 -3.61 -0.26 11.28
CA ILE A 132 -2.56 -0.77 12.17
C ILE A 132 -1.61 -1.71 11.41
N LEU A 133 -2.16 -2.65 10.62
CA LEU A 133 -1.34 -3.54 9.78
C LEU A 133 -0.53 -2.77 8.74
N SER A 134 -1.11 -1.77 8.07
CA SER A 134 -0.40 -0.92 7.11
C SER A 134 0.77 -0.18 7.75
N ILE A 135 0.61 0.34 8.98
CA ILE A 135 1.70 0.98 9.73
C ILE A 135 2.80 -0.04 10.05
N ILE A 136 2.43 -1.24 10.50
CA ILE A 136 3.39 -2.32 10.79
C ILE A 136 4.17 -2.69 9.51
N PHE A 137 3.50 -2.89 8.38
CA PHE A 137 4.14 -3.17 7.10
C PHE A 137 5.08 -2.04 6.65
N ALA A 138 4.68 -0.78 6.83
CA ALA A 138 5.52 0.37 6.53
C ALA A 138 6.79 0.39 7.40
N LEU A 139 6.67 0.11 8.71
CA LEU A 139 7.80 0.05 9.63
C LEU A 139 8.74 -1.12 9.30
N VAL A 140 8.18 -2.30 9.03
CA VAL A 140 8.96 -3.49 8.61
C VAL A 140 9.67 -3.23 7.28
N GLY A 141 9.00 -2.58 6.33
CA GLY A 141 9.61 -2.15 5.07
C GLY A 141 10.79 -1.20 5.29
N LEU A 142 10.61 -0.16 6.11
CA LEU A 142 11.70 0.76 6.45
C LEU A 142 12.87 0.07 7.17
N ALA A 143 12.58 -0.85 8.10
CA ALA A 143 13.60 -1.62 8.81
C ALA A 143 14.36 -2.58 7.88
N SER A 144 13.70 -3.08 6.84
CA SER A 144 14.28 -4.01 5.86
C SER A 144 15.03 -3.31 4.72
N LEU A 145 14.98 -1.97 4.64
CA LEU A 145 15.56 -1.18 3.55
C LEU A 145 17.06 -1.43 3.31
N LYS A 146 17.80 -1.81 4.36
CA LYS A 146 19.25 -2.08 4.24
C LYS A 146 19.57 -3.53 3.86
N ILE A 147 18.56 -4.40 3.92
CA ILE A 147 18.69 -5.85 3.72
C ILE A 147 18.20 -6.25 2.33
N LEU A 148 17.15 -5.57 1.84
CA LEU A 148 16.55 -5.72 0.52
C LEU A 148 17.13 -4.70 -0.47
#